data_AF-A0A5P9H5W0-F1
#
_entry.id   AF-A0A5P9H5W0-F1
#
_cell.length_a   1.000
_cell.length_b   1.000
_cell.length_c   1.000
_cell.angle_alpha   90.00
_cell.angle_beta   90.00
_cell.angle_gamma   90.00
#
_symmetry.space_group_name_H-M   'P 1'
#
loop_
_entity.id
_entity.type
_entity.pdbx_description
1 polymer ?
#
loop_
_entity_poly.entity_id
_entity_poly.type
_entity_poly.pdbx_seq_one_letter_code
_entity_poly.pdbx_strand_id
1 'polypeptide(L)'
;MPPSATVHFCQNCGPSDLLDLHAKLTGSGLAKTVMVVERGCMNGCASPVSMAMQGPGRATYFFNGVDPAADAEDIVATLHAYLATPDGWIEDAQPCGRLRFCLVGRVPALSC
;
A
#
# COMPACT_ATOMS: atom_id res chain seq x y z
N MET A 1 3.56 -18.36 -8.20
CA MET A 1 4.07 -17.90 -6.89
C MET A 1 3.07 -16.89 -6.34
N PRO A 2 2.73 -16.92 -5.04
CA PRO A 2 1.91 -15.88 -4.44
C PRO A 2 2.59 -14.51 -4.57
N PRO A 3 1.82 -13.40 -4.65
CA PRO A 3 2.42 -12.07 -4.69
C PRO A 3 3.24 -11.83 -3.42
N SER A 4 4.34 -11.07 -3.54
CA SER A 4 5.18 -10.73 -2.39
C SER A 4 4.53 -9.68 -1.49
N ALA A 5 3.62 -8.88 -2.04
CA ALA A 5 2.81 -7.92 -1.30
C ALA A 5 1.40 -7.80 -1.88
N THR A 6 0.43 -7.44 -1.04
CA THR A 6 -0.93 -7.08 -1.43
C THR A 6 -1.26 -5.70 -0.88
N VAL A 7 -1.81 -4.84 -1.73
CA VAL A 7 -2.37 -3.53 -1.37
C VAL A 7 -3.88 -3.65 -1.33
N HIS A 8 -4.47 -3.32 -0.19
CA HIS A 8 -5.89 -3.39 0.07
C HIS A 8 -6.47 -1.98 0.10
N PHE A 9 -7.50 -1.72 -0.71
CA PHE A 9 -8.32 -0.51 -0.61
C PHE A 9 -9.68 -0.83 -0.01
N CYS A 10 -10.16 0.03 0.89
CA CYS A 10 -11.48 -0.13 1.51
C CYS A 10 -12.59 0.30 0.53
N GLN A 11 -13.36 -0.66 0.01
CA GLN A 11 -14.45 -0.43 -0.94
C GLN A 11 -15.62 0.39 -0.34
N ASN A 12 -15.73 0.41 0.99
CA ASN A 12 -16.81 1.11 1.69
C ASN A 12 -16.50 2.60 1.96
N CYS A 13 -15.28 3.08 1.73
CA CYS A 13 -14.94 4.51 1.90
C CYS A 13 -15.47 5.38 0.76
N GLY A 14 -15.58 4.79 -0.44
CA GLY A 14 -15.96 5.48 -1.67
C GLY A 14 -15.36 4.78 -2.89
N PRO A 15 -15.66 5.25 -4.11
CA PRO A 15 -15.04 4.73 -5.31
C PRO A 15 -13.53 4.97 -5.29
N SER A 16 -12.75 3.95 -5.63
CA SER A 16 -11.30 4.05 -5.82
C SER A 16 -10.99 3.98 -7.33
N ASP A 17 -10.53 5.07 -7.93
CA ASP A 17 -9.97 5.00 -9.28
C ASP A 17 -8.55 4.44 -9.22
N LEU A 18 -8.38 3.20 -9.70
CA LEU A 18 -7.12 2.48 -9.64
C LEU A 18 -6.38 2.45 -10.99
N LEU A 19 -6.90 3.09 -12.04
CA LEU A 19 -6.34 2.95 -13.40
C LEU A 19 -4.88 3.42 -13.46
N ASP A 20 -4.62 4.63 -12.96
CA ASP A 20 -3.28 5.21 -12.94
C ASP A 20 -2.32 4.41 -12.07
N LEU A 21 -2.78 3.89 -10.93
CA LEU A 21 -1.99 3.03 -10.06
C LEU A 21 -1.55 1.75 -10.79
N HIS A 22 -2.45 1.08 -11.51
CA HIS A 22 -2.10 -0.13 -12.27
C HIS A 22 -1.11 0.18 -13.39
N ALA A 23 -1.26 1.31 -14.08
CA ALA A 23 -0.32 1.75 -15.10
C ALA A 23 1.08 2.01 -14.51
N LYS A 24 1.16 2.68 -13.36
CA LYS A 24 2.43 2.94 -12.66
C LYS A 24 3.09 1.66 -12.13
N LEU A 25 2.33 0.73 -11.58
CA LEU A 25 2.83 -0.59 -11.16
C LEU A 25 3.41 -1.39 -12.33
N THR A 26 2.81 -1.27 -13.51
CA THR A 26 3.32 -1.89 -14.73
C THR A 26 4.62 -1.23 -15.16
N GLY A 27 4.66 0.10 -15.21
CA GLY A 27 5.85 0.87 -15.58
C GLY A 27 7.04 0.70 -14.62
N SER A 28 6.77 0.41 -13.34
CA SER A 28 7.81 0.18 -12.32
C SER A 28 8.28 -1.27 -12.21
N GLY A 29 7.67 -2.19 -12.97
CA GLY A 29 7.97 -3.62 -12.92
C GLY A 29 7.40 -4.36 -11.69
N LEU A 30 6.57 -3.70 -10.88
CA LEU A 30 5.95 -4.30 -9.69
C LEU A 30 4.67 -5.09 -9.97
N ALA A 31 4.09 -4.98 -11.18
CA ALA A 31 2.82 -5.62 -11.52
C ALA A 31 2.75 -7.15 -11.33
N LYS A 32 3.90 -7.85 -11.31
CA LYS A 32 3.96 -9.30 -11.03
C LYS A 32 4.22 -9.64 -9.56
N THR A 33 4.62 -8.66 -8.77
CA THR A 33 5.09 -8.80 -7.38
C THR A 33 4.05 -8.30 -6.39
N VAL A 34 3.28 -7.28 -6.80
CA VAL A 34 2.25 -6.62 -6.01
C VAL A 34 0.87 -6.93 -6.58
N MET A 35 -0.06 -7.32 -5.72
CA MET A 35 -1.47 -7.44 -6.06
C MET A 35 -2.25 -6.27 -5.45
N VAL A 36 -3.06 -5.58 -6.26
CA VAL A 36 -3.99 -4.56 -5.76
C VAL A 36 -5.37 -5.17 -5.68
N VAL A 37 -6.04 -4.97 -4.55
CA VAL A 37 -7.38 -5.51 -4.30
C VAL A 37 -8.24 -4.52 -3.55
N GLU A 38 -9.52 -4.56 -3.84
CA GLU A 38 -10.52 -3.97 -2.97
C GLU A 38 -10.93 -4.99 -1.89
N ARG A 39 -11.30 -4.48 -0.72
CA ARG A 39 -11.81 -5.25 0.41
C ARG A 39 -13.06 -4.56 0.96
N GLY A 40 -13.93 -5.34 1.58
CA GLY A 40 -15.02 -4.77 2.38
C GLY A 40 -14.51 -3.90 3.52
N CYS A 41 -15.42 -3.36 4.32
CA CYS A 41 -15.11 -2.43 5.42
C CYS A 41 -13.89 -2.86 6.25
N MET A 42 -12.90 -1.98 6.33
CA MET A 42 -11.68 -2.14 7.13
C MET A 42 -11.75 -1.43 8.50
N ASN A 43 -12.92 -0.88 8.86
CA ASN A 43 -13.18 -0.12 10.09
C ASN A 43 -12.20 1.03 10.39
N GLY A 44 -11.54 1.55 9.35
CA GLY A 44 -10.63 2.69 9.43
C GLY A 44 -11.06 3.82 8.52
N CYS A 45 -12.37 4.04 8.38
CA CYS A 45 -12.98 4.98 7.43
C CYS A 45 -12.21 6.30 7.35
N ALA A 46 -11.85 6.68 6.13
CA ALA A 46 -11.10 7.89 5.83
C ALA A 46 -11.55 8.46 4.49
N SER A 47 -11.19 9.70 4.22
CA SER A 47 -11.42 10.37 2.94
C SER A 47 -10.07 10.83 2.38
N PRO A 48 -9.67 10.47 1.14
CA PRO A 48 -10.47 9.75 0.13
C PRO A 48 -10.72 8.26 0.43
N VAL A 49 -9.70 7.45 0.64
CA VAL A 49 -9.88 6.04 1.06
C VAL A 49 -8.83 5.58 2.07
N SER A 50 -9.15 4.51 2.81
CA SER A 50 -8.18 3.77 3.62
C SER A 50 -7.47 2.74 2.75
N MET A 51 -6.17 2.61 2.97
CA MET A 51 -5.30 1.66 2.28
C MET A 51 -4.49 0.85 3.28
N ALA A 52 -4.28 -0.43 3.03
CA ALA A 52 -3.35 -1.25 3.78
C ALA A 52 -2.37 -2.00 2.88
N MET A 53 -1.16 -2.23 3.36
CA MET A 53 -0.16 -3.07 2.69
C MET A 53 0.18 -4.26 3.58
N GLN A 54 0.20 -5.47 3.00
CA GLN A 54 0.58 -6.70 3.69
C GLN A 54 1.44 -7.58 2.80
N GLY A 55 2.29 -8.42 3.39
CA GLY A 55 3.05 -9.44 2.68
C GLY A 55 3.49 -10.54 3.63
N PRO A 56 3.71 -11.78 3.16
CA PRO A 56 4.20 -12.86 4.01
C PRO A 56 5.53 -12.49 4.69
N GLY A 57 5.60 -12.66 6.01
CA GLY A 57 6.79 -12.35 6.80
C GLY A 57 7.13 -10.85 6.91
N ARG A 58 6.20 -9.97 6.51
CA ARG A 58 6.43 -8.53 6.45
C ARG A 58 5.46 -7.74 7.32
N ALA A 59 5.89 -6.57 7.78
CA ALA A 59 5.06 -5.67 8.57
C ALA A 59 3.81 -5.22 7.81
N THR A 60 2.69 -5.10 8.52
CA THR A 60 1.44 -4.54 7.95
C THR A 60 1.44 -3.03 8.14
N TYR A 61 1.09 -2.27 7.10
CA TYR A 61 0.94 -0.82 7.15
C TYR A 61 -0.51 -0.44 6.92
N PHE A 62 -0.99 0.58 7.63
CA PHE A 62 -2.34 1.12 7.48
C PHE A 62 -2.28 2.64 7.26
N PHE A 63 -2.98 3.11 6.22
CA PHE A 63 -2.98 4.49 5.77
C PHE A 63 -4.41 5.01 5.68
N ASN A 64 -4.57 6.30 5.97
CA ASN A 64 -5.83 7.02 5.83
C ASN A 64 -5.66 8.22 4.90
N GLY A 65 -6.70 8.50 4.12
CA GLY A 65 -6.73 9.66 3.24
C GLY A 65 -5.84 9.54 2.02
N VAL A 66 -5.68 8.31 1.53
CA VAL A 66 -4.96 8.03 0.27
C VAL A 66 -5.91 8.29 -0.89
N ASP A 67 -5.41 8.98 -1.91
CA ASP A 67 -6.04 9.09 -3.23
C ASP A 67 -5.30 8.16 -4.20
N PRO A 68 -5.88 7.04 -4.64
CA PRO A 68 -5.13 6.07 -5.44
C PRO A 68 -4.69 6.59 -6.82
N ALA A 69 -5.37 7.59 -7.37
CA ALA A 69 -5.01 8.21 -8.64
C ALA A 69 -3.95 9.29 -8.42
N ALA A 70 -4.20 10.23 -7.50
CA ALA A 70 -3.27 11.34 -7.26
C ALA A 70 -1.99 10.91 -6.54
N ASP A 71 -2.07 9.92 -5.66
CA ASP A 71 -0.93 9.40 -4.89
C ASP A 71 -0.27 8.17 -5.55
N ALA A 72 -0.62 7.82 -6.80
CA ALA A 72 -0.17 6.59 -7.48
C ALA A 72 1.37 6.43 -7.49
N GLU A 73 2.10 7.52 -7.72
CA GLU A 73 3.58 7.50 -7.72
C GLU A 73 4.15 7.24 -6.33
N ASP A 74 3.59 7.89 -5.31
CA ASP A 74 3.99 7.71 -3.91
C ASP A 74 3.64 6.30 -3.40
N ILE A 75 2.52 5.73 -3.83
CA ILE A 75 2.16 4.31 -3.55
C ILE A 75 3.22 3.38 -4.12
N VAL A 76 3.64 3.58 -5.37
CA VAL A 76 4.70 2.77 -5.99
C VAL A 76 6.05 2.95 -5.29
N ALA A 77 6.43 4.17 -4.94
CA ALA A 77 7.67 4.44 -4.22
C ALA A 77 7.67 3.77 -2.83
N THR A 78 6.53 3.82 -2.14
CA THR A 78 6.32 3.15 -0.85
C THR A 78 6.42 1.63 -0.99
N LEU A 79 5.86 1.05 -2.06
CA LEU A 79 5.98 -0.38 -2.34
C LEU A 79 7.41 -0.82 -2.65
N HIS A 80 8.19 0.01 -3.35
CA HIS A 80 9.62 -0.26 -3.55
C HIS A 80 10.37 -0.27 -2.22
N ALA A 81 10.17 0.75 -1.37
CA ALA A 81 10.79 0.81 -0.05
C ALA A 81 10.38 -0.40 0.82
N TYR A 82 9.09 -0.75 0.80
CA TYR A 82 8.55 -1.91 1.50
C TYR A 82 9.18 -3.23 1.02
N LEU A 83 9.32 -3.43 -0.30
CA LEU A 83 9.85 -4.67 -0.87
C LEU A 83 11.37 -4.79 -0.75
N ALA A 84 12.09 -3.66 -0.62
CA ALA A 84 13.55 -3.62 -0.50
C ALA A 84 14.07 -4.22 0.81
N THR A 85 13.26 -4.29 1.86
CA THR A 85 13.63 -4.91 3.14
C THR A 85 12.98 -6.29 3.30
N PRO A 86 13.63 -7.29 3.90
CA PRO A 86 13.05 -8.63 4.03
C PRO A 86 11.76 -8.68 4.87
N ASP A 87 11.70 -7.89 5.94
CA ASP A 87 10.60 -7.81 6.91
C ASP A 87 9.60 -6.67 6.58
N GLY A 88 9.79 -5.97 5.47
CA GLY A 88 8.95 -4.85 5.08
C GLY A 88 9.03 -3.65 6.03
N TRP A 89 10.06 -3.57 6.88
CA TRP A 89 10.23 -2.43 7.76
C TRP A 89 10.89 -1.27 7.00
N ILE A 90 10.18 -0.16 6.84
CA ILE A 90 10.65 1.05 6.17
C ILE A 90 11.25 1.97 7.24
N GLU A 91 12.57 2.09 7.28
CA GLU A 91 13.26 2.97 8.22
C GLU A 91 13.22 4.43 7.78
N ASP A 92 13.48 4.69 6.49
CA ASP A 92 13.38 6.02 5.90
C ASP A 92 12.15 6.13 5.00
N ALA A 93 11.17 6.92 5.46
CA ALA A 93 9.93 7.18 4.74
C ALA A 93 10.01 8.42 3.83
N GLN A 94 11.15 9.11 3.72
CA GLN A 94 11.29 10.25 2.81
C GLN A 94 10.93 9.91 1.36
N PRO A 95 11.34 8.75 0.80
CA PRO A 95 10.97 8.36 -0.56
C PRO A 95 9.47 8.07 -0.76
N CYS A 96 8.70 7.89 0.32
CA CYS A 96 7.27 7.61 0.26
C CYS A 96 6.42 8.88 0.01
N GLY A 97 7.05 10.03 -0.27
CA GLY A 97 6.37 11.27 -0.62
C GLY A 97 5.28 11.68 0.37
N ARG A 98 4.08 11.97 -0.12
CA ARG A 98 2.91 12.32 0.68
C ARG A 98 2.42 11.15 1.54
N LEU A 99 2.56 9.90 1.07
CA LEU A 99 2.05 8.71 1.75
C LEU A 99 2.59 8.53 3.17
N ARG A 100 3.80 9.01 3.45
CA ARG A 100 4.35 9.00 4.82
C ARG A 100 3.51 9.79 5.82
N PHE A 101 2.79 10.82 5.36
CA PHE A 101 1.88 11.61 6.20
C PHE A 101 0.47 11.01 6.27
N CYS A 102 0.14 10.07 5.39
CA CYS A 102 -1.10 9.30 5.42
C CYS A 102 -1.00 8.07 6.34
N LEU A 103 0.20 7.72 6.81
CA LEU A 103 0.43 6.55 7.66
C LEU A 103 -0.23 6.74 9.02
N VAL A 104 -1.14 5.83 9.36
CA VAL A 104 -1.78 5.77 10.69
C VAL A 104 -0.95 4.94 11.65
N GLY A 105 -0.41 3.83 11.14
CA GLY A 105 0.40 2.92 11.94
C GLY A 105 0.90 1.74 11.15
N ARG A 106 1.79 0.99 11.78
CA ARG A 106 2.33 -0.27 11.27
C ARG A 106 2.41 -1.30 12.38
N VAL A 107 2.25 -2.56 12.00
CA VAL A 107 2.30 -3.70 12.91
C VAL A 107 3.42 -4.63 12.42
N PRO A 108 4.40 -5.00 13.27
CA PRO A 108 5.44 -5.95 12.90
C PRO A 108 4.86 -7.27 12.37
N ALA A 109 5.63 -7.97 11.55
CA ALA A 109 5.30 -9.34 11.17
C ALA A 109 5.19 -10.22 12.42
N LEU A 110 4.34 -11.24 12.37
CA LEU A 110 4.35 -12.28 13.39
C LEU A 110 5.75 -12.92 13.43
N SER A 111 6.31 -13.02 14.63
CA SER A 111 7.51 -13.80 14.86
C SER A 111 7.17 -15.27 14.62
N CYS A 112 7.86 -15.91 13.69
CA CYS A 112 7.79 -17.35 13.46
C CYS A 112 8.59 -18.09 14.53
#